data_AF-A0AAX3YVT1-F1
#
_entry.id   AF-A0AAX3YVT1-F1
#
_cell.length_a   1.000
_cell.length_b   1.000
_cell.length_c   1.000
_cell.angle_alpha   90.00
_cell.angle_beta   90.00
_cell.angle_gamma   90.00
#
_symmetry.space_group_name_H-M   'P 1'
#
loop_
_entity.id
_entity.type
_entity.pdbx_description
1 polymer ?
#
loop_
_entity_poly.entity_id
_entity_poly.type
_entity_poly.pdbx_seq_one_letter_code
_entity_poly.pdbx_strand_id
1 'polypeptide(L)'
;MTVYSTDLTKLLGTITDTLGRRVAPALDEGPARLELAGVLEQLDNLAQRLAWDQARLGQVCERTQELAGKLGLAPDPAPAADVDTLRRRRREVSESLRAAYHGGTPDESLVEAVLEFSEQDVQEQISIALRAGLPG
;
A
#
# COMPACT_ATOMS: atom_id res chain seq x y z
N MET A 1 19.72 -11.03 4.10
CA MET A 1 19.87 -9.56 4.09
C MET A 1 18.63 -8.98 4.78
N THR A 2 18.76 -8.57 6.04
CA THR A 2 17.64 -8.02 6.82
C THR A 2 17.37 -6.59 6.35
N VAL A 3 16.31 -6.41 5.58
CA VAL A 3 15.77 -5.09 5.28
C VAL A 3 15.16 -4.60 6.59
N TYR A 4 15.83 -3.68 7.27
CA TYR A 4 15.18 -2.89 8.31
C TYR A 4 14.10 -2.09 7.59
N SER A 5 12.85 -2.51 7.70
CA SER A 5 11.69 -1.72 7.29
C SER A 5 11.63 -0.54 8.26
N THR A 6 12.43 0.49 7.99
CA THR A 6 12.31 1.76 8.71
C THR A 6 10.98 2.34 8.28
N ASP A 7 10.02 2.36 9.19
CA ASP A 7 8.73 3.02 9.01
C ASP A 7 9.00 4.49 8.66
N LEU A 8 8.94 4.78 7.36
CA LEU A 8 9.28 6.09 6.80
C LEU A 8 8.33 7.17 7.31
N THR A 9 7.07 6.81 7.56
CA THR A 9 6.06 7.68 8.17
C THR A 9 6.46 8.04 9.59
N LYS A 10 6.88 7.06 10.39
CA LYS A 10 7.38 7.29 11.75
C LYS A 10 8.66 8.10 11.78
N LEU A 11 9.58 7.86 10.84
CA LEU A 11 10.82 8.64 10.70
C LEU A 11 10.51 10.10 10.35
N LEU A 12 9.68 10.34 9.33
CA LEU A 12 9.26 11.68 8.93
C LEU A 12 8.54 12.39 10.07
N GLY A 13 7.61 11.71 10.75
CA GLY A 13 6.94 12.26 11.94
C GLY A 13 7.91 12.65 13.04
N THR A 14 8.94 11.82 13.30
CA THR A 14 9.98 12.12 14.30
C THR A 14 10.83 13.32 13.90
N ILE A 15 11.18 13.45 12.63
CA ILE A 15 11.94 14.58 12.09
C ILE A 15 11.11 15.87 12.20
N THR A 16 9.87 15.86 11.73
CA THR A 16 8.94 17.01 11.82
C THR A 16 8.73 17.43 13.27
N ASP A 17 8.56 16.47 14.19
CA ASP A 17 8.38 16.77 15.61
C ASP A 17 9.65 17.38 16.23
N THR A 18 10.82 16.84 15.90
CA THR A 18 12.11 17.34 16.38
C THR A 18 12.37 18.76 15.87
N LEU A 19 12.19 18.98 14.58
CA LEU A 19 12.39 20.28 13.95
C LEU A 19 11.38 21.31 14.46
N GLY A 20 10.09 20.96 14.55
CA GLY A 20 9.03 21.86 15.00
C GLY A 20 9.04 22.15 16.50
N ARG A 21 9.22 21.13 17.35
CA ARG A 21 9.11 21.30 18.80
C ARG A 21 10.43 21.63 19.50
N ARG A 22 11.58 21.22 18.94
CA ARG A 22 12.89 21.40 19.59
C ARG A 22 13.75 22.45 18.92
N VAL A 23 13.73 22.53 17.58
CA VAL A 23 14.60 23.44 16.84
C VAL A 23 13.93 24.80 16.63
N ALA A 24 12.66 24.83 16.19
CA ALA A 24 11.97 26.10 15.89
C ALA A 24 11.89 27.09 17.07
N PRO A 25 11.67 26.66 18.34
CA PRO A 25 11.65 27.59 19.48
C PRO A 25 13.03 28.12 19.89
N ALA A 26 14.11 27.45 19.47
CA ALA A 26 15.48 27.83 19.78
C ALA A 26 16.09 28.80 18.74
N LEU A 27 15.35 29.10 17.67
CA LEU A 27 15.76 30.05 16.64
C LEU A 27 15.16 31.43 16.95
N ASP A 28 16.02 32.44 16.93
CA ASP A 28 15.60 33.83 16.98
C ASP A 28 14.74 34.19 15.75
N GLU A 29 13.92 35.24 15.87
CA GLU A 29 13.13 35.72 14.75
C GLU A 29 14.03 36.22 13.63
N GLY A 30 13.93 35.59 12.46
CA GLY A 30 14.80 35.90 11.33
C GLY A 30 14.74 34.86 10.21
N PRO A 31 15.63 35.01 9.20
CA PRO A 31 15.63 34.18 7.99
C PRO A 31 15.66 32.67 8.28
N ALA A 32 16.46 32.25 9.26
CA ALA A 32 16.57 30.84 9.65
C ALA A 32 15.25 30.23 10.14
N ARG A 33 14.42 31.01 10.84
CA ARG A 33 13.10 30.55 11.32
C ARG A 33 12.10 30.43 10.16
N LEU A 34 12.19 31.32 9.18
CA LEU A 34 11.36 31.25 7.95
C LEU A 34 11.76 30.08 7.05
N GLU A 35 13.06 29.85 6.87
CA GLU A 35 13.56 28.69 6.12
C GLU A 35 13.15 27.37 6.77
N LEU A 36 13.24 27.27 8.11
CA LEU A 36 12.77 26.08 8.83
C LEU A 36 11.27 25.85 8.67
N ALA A 37 10.46 26.92 8.67
CA ALA A 37 9.02 26.80 8.41
C ALA A 37 8.74 26.26 7.00
N GLY A 38 9.47 26.73 5.98
CA GLY A 38 9.37 26.21 4.62
C GLY A 38 9.80 24.75 4.51
N VAL A 39 10.85 24.33 5.22
CA VAL A 39 11.27 22.92 5.28
C VAL A 39 10.18 22.04 5.92
N LEU A 40 9.57 22.50 7.03
CA LEU A 40 8.47 21.77 7.67
C LEU A 40 7.26 21.64 6.75
N GLU A 41 6.91 22.68 6.01
CA GLU A 41 5.83 22.66 5.01
C GLU A 41 6.14 21.70 3.86
N GLN A 42 7.37 21.69 3.35
CA GLN A 42 7.79 20.73 2.32
C GLN A 42 7.76 19.30 2.82
N LEU A 43 8.16 19.04 4.07
CA LEU A 43 8.08 17.73 4.69
C LEU A 43 6.64 17.27 4.87
N ASP A 44 5.72 18.15 5.26
CA ASP A 44 4.30 17.83 5.39
C ASP A 44 3.68 17.50 4.02
N ASN A 45 3.99 18.30 2.99
CA ASN A 45 3.57 18.02 1.61
C ASN A 45 4.12 16.68 1.09
N LEU A 46 5.37 16.34 1.42
CA LEU A 46 5.94 15.04 1.09
C LEU A 46 5.27 13.91 1.86
N ALA A 47 4.99 14.10 3.15
CA ALA A 47 4.29 13.11 3.97
C ALA A 47 2.88 12.84 3.43
N GLN A 48 2.13 13.86 3.00
CA GLN A 48 0.82 13.68 2.37
C GLN A 48 0.89 12.94 1.03
N ARG A 49 1.94 13.18 0.23
CA ARG A 49 2.14 12.47 -1.05
C ARG A 49 2.62 11.04 -0.88
N LEU A 50 3.33 10.76 0.23
CA LEU A 50 3.83 9.43 0.59
C LEU A 50 2.85 8.65 1.46
N ALA A 51 1.84 9.31 2.03
CA ALA A 51 0.76 8.67 2.74
C ALA A 51 0.02 7.77 1.75
N TRP A 52 0.16 6.46 1.97
CA TRP A 52 -0.62 5.47 1.26
C TRP A 52 -2.09 5.74 1.56
N ASP A 53 -2.94 5.63 0.55
CA ASP A 53 -4.39 5.60 0.76
C ASP A 53 -4.69 4.33 1.57
N GLN A 54 -4.77 4.49 2.89
CA GLN A 54 -4.91 3.40 3.83
C GLN A 54 -6.24 2.66 3.65
N ALA A 55 -7.28 3.38 3.23
CA ALA A 55 -8.57 2.78 2.90
C ALA A 55 -8.45 1.91 1.66
N ARG A 56 -7.79 2.40 0.60
CA ARG A 56 -7.52 1.62 -0.61
C ARG A 56 -6.62 0.42 -0.33
N LEU A 57 -5.58 0.58 0.50
CA LEU A 57 -4.72 -0.53 0.90
C LEU A 57 -5.51 -1.61 1.65
N GLY A 58 -6.41 -1.21 2.55
CA GLY A 58 -7.34 -2.12 3.24
C GLY A 58 -8.20 -2.92 2.27
N GLN A 59 -8.84 -2.24 1.32
CA GLN A 59 -9.66 -2.90 0.28
C GLN A 59 -8.85 -3.91 -0.55
N VAL A 60 -7.63 -3.55 -0.93
CA VAL A 60 -6.75 -4.47 -1.68
C VAL A 60 -6.34 -5.68 -0.83
N CYS A 61 -6.11 -5.49 0.48
CA CYS A 61 -5.84 -6.61 1.40
C CYS A 61 -7.05 -7.54 1.52
N GLU A 62 -8.25 -6.99 1.70
CA GLU A 62 -9.50 -7.75 1.79
C GLU A 62 -9.76 -8.57 0.52
N ARG A 63 -9.66 -7.95 -0.67
CA ARG A 63 -9.83 -8.65 -1.95
C ARG A 63 -8.79 -9.75 -2.16
N THR A 64 -7.54 -9.50 -1.78
CA THR A 64 -6.48 -10.53 -1.84
C THR A 64 -6.81 -11.69 -0.89
N GLN A 65 -7.37 -11.40 0.28
CA GLN A 65 -7.79 -12.39 1.24
C GLN A 65 -8.98 -13.23 0.75
N GLU A 66 -9.96 -12.61 0.09
CA GLU A 66 -11.09 -13.28 -0.55
C GLU A 66 -10.63 -14.23 -1.66
N LEU A 67 -9.75 -13.77 -2.56
CA LEU A 67 -9.13 -14.63 -3.57
C LEU A 67 -8.42 -15.81 -2.92
N ALA A 68 -7.60 -15.56 -1.90
CA ALA A 68 -6.91 -16.62 -1.18
C ALA A 68 -7.88 -17.66 -0.60
N GLY A 69 -9.03 -17.23 -0.06
CA GLY A 69 -10.10 -18.12 0.39
C GLY A 69 -10.69 -18.96 -0.74
N LYS A 70 -10.98 -18.36 -1.90
CA LYS A 70 -11.45 -19.08 -3.11
C LYS A 70 -10.42 -20.10 -3.61
N LEU A 71 -9.13 -19.83 -3.43
CA LEU A 71 -8.04 -20.75 -3.73
C LEU A 71 -7.78 -21.82 -2.64
N GLY A 72 -8.60 -21.86 -1.58
CA GLY A 72 -8.49 -22.84 -0.50
C GLY A 72 -7.38 -22.57 0.52
N LEU A 73 -6.78 -21.37 0.51
CA LEU A 73 -5.78 -20.98 1.51
C LEU A 73 -6.45 -20.67 2.85
N ALA A 74 -5.83 -21.14 3.95
CA ALA A 74 -6.27 -20.82 5.30
C ALA A 74 -6.31 -19.30 5.54
N PRO A 75 -7.19 -18.80 6.42
CA PRO A 75 -7.25 -17.39 6.77
C PRO A 75 -5.90 -16.89 7.32
N ASP A 76 -5.58 -15.62 7.07
CA ASP A 76 -4.33 -15.05 7.54
C ASP A 76 -4.31 -15.03 9.09
N PRO A 77 -3.28 -15.60 9.75
CA PRO A 77 -3.18 -15.59 11.20
C PRO A 77 -2.94 -14.20 11.80
N ALA A 78 -2.47 -13.23 11.01
CA ALA A 78 -2.20 -11.87 11.46
C ALA A 78 -2.67 -10.87 10.39
N PRO A 79 -3.99 -10.68 10.22
CA PRO A 79 -4.52 -9.76 9.22
C PRO A 79 -4.20 -8.31 9.61
N ALA A 80 -3.52 -7.61 8.72
CA ALA A 80 -3.22 -6.19 8.84
C ALA A 80 -3.30 -5.51 7.47
N ALA A 81 -3.81 -4.28 7.45
CA ALA A 81 -3.89 -3.45 6.25
C ALA A 81 -2.53 -2.75 6.01
N ASP A 82 -1.50 -3.54 5.78
CA ASP A 82 -0.15 -3.06 5.49
C ASP A 82 0.48 -3.76 4.27
N VAL A 83 1.52 -3.13 3.73
CA VAL A 83 2.17 -3.59 2.49
C VAL A 83 2.86 -4.94 2.68
N ASP A 84 3.40 -5.23 3.87
CA ASP A 84 4.15 -6.47 4.12
C ASP A 84 3.21 -7.67 4.22
N THR A 85 2.07 -7.50 4.88
CA THR A 85 0.97 -8.47 4.92
C THR A 85 0.42 -8.72 3.53
N LEU A 86 0.14 -7.66 2.76
CA LEU A 86 -0.32 -7.79 1.37
C LEU A 86 0.70 -8.55 0.50
N ARG A 87 1.99 -8.23 0.61
CA ARG A 87 3.06 -8.91 -0.14
C ARG A 87 3.16 -10.39 0.21
N ARG A 88 3.14 -10.72 1.50
CA ARG A 88 3.15 -12.10 1.98
C ARG A 88 1.95 -12.85 1.41
N ARG A 89 0.75 -12.29 1.55
CA ARG A 89 -0.48 -12.95 1.12
C ARG A 89 -0.54 -13.16 -0.40
N ARG A 90 -0.12 -12.17 -1.19
CA ARG A 90 -0.01 -12.31 -2.65
C ARG A 90 1.02 -13.38 -3.08
N ARG A 91 2.08 -13.58 -2.30
CA ARG A 91 3.04 -14.67 -2.55
C ARG A 91 2.38 -16.03 -2.34
N GLU A 92 1.65 -16.23 -1.26
CA GLU A 92 0.92 -17.48 -0.98
C GLU A 92 -0.09 -17.78 -2.10
N VAL A 93 -0.85 -16.77 -2.54
CA VAL A 93 -1.76 -16.86 -3.71
C VAL A 93 -1.00 -17.30 -4.96
N SER A 94 0.14 -16.65 -5.27
CA SER A 94 0.93 -16.95 -6.46
C SER A 94 1.51 -18.37 -6.43
N GLU A 95 1.93 -18.85 -5.26
CA GLU A 95 2.44 -20.21 -5.06
C GLU A 95 1.33 -21.25 -5.23
N SER A 96 0.12 -20.99 -4.70
CA SER A 96 -1.06 -21.84 -4.92
C SER A 96 -1.41 -21.95 -6.41
N LEU A 97 -1.47 -20.82 -7.10
CA LEU A 97 -1.73 -20.78 -8.55
C LEU A 97 -0.64 -21.54 -9.32
N ARG A 98 0.63 -21.32 -8.98
CA ARG A 98 1.75 -22.04 -9.60
C ARG A 98 1.62 -23.55 -9.42
N ALA A 99 1.25 -24.03 -8.24
CA ALA A 99 1.02 -25.44 -7.98
C ALA A 99 -0.15 -26.00 -8.80
N ALA A 100 -1.28 -25.28 -8.85
CA ALA A 100 -2.45 -25.67 -9.64
C ALA A 100 -2.12 -25.77 -11.14
N TYR A 101 -1.36 -24.81 -11.69
CA TYR A 101 -0.94 -24.84 -13.09
C TYR A 101 0.04 -25.97 -13.41
N HIS A 102 0.97 -26.30 -12.51
CA HIS A 102 1.90 -27.41 -12.72
C HIS A 102 1.26 -28.80 -12.54
N GLY A 103 0.17 -28.90 -11.78
CA GLY A 103 -0.56 -30.15 -11.54
C GLY A 103 -1.38 -30.67 -12.72
N GLY A 104 -1.60 -29.86 -13.76
CA GLY A 104 -2.46 -30.19 -14.91
C GLY A 104 -3.93 -29.80 -14.69
N THR A 105 -4.55 -29.29 -15.77
CA THR A 105 -5.88 -28.65 -15.90
C THR A 105 -6.41 -27.99 -14.61
N PRO A 106 -6.22 -26.67 -14.44
CA PRO A 106 -6.79 -25.97 -13.28
C PRO A 106 -8.31 -26.13 -13.26
N ASP A 107 -8.85 -26.32 -12.05
CA ASP A 107 -10.29 -26.34 -11.81
C ASP A 107 -10.93 -25.06 -12.38
N GLU A 108 -12.05 -25.21 -13.08
CA GLU A 108 -12.80 -24.13 -13.70
C GLU A 108 -13.15 -23.03 -12.68
N SER A 109 -13.44 -23.44 -11.44
CA SER A 109 -13.73 -22.51 -10.34
C SER A 109 -12.53 -21.63 -9.96
N LEU A 110 -11.29 -22.15 -10.04
CA LEU A 110 -10.07 -21.38 -9.78
C LEU A 110 -9.81 -20.39 -10.91
N VAL A 111 -10.05 -20.80 -12.15
CA VAL A 111 -9.90 -19.93 -13.32
C VAL A 111 -10.89 -18.76 -13.26
N GLU A 112 -12.15 -19.03 -12.93
CA GLU A 112 -13.19 -18.00 -12.76
C GLU A 112 -12.83 -17.01 -11.64
N ALA A 113 -12.37 -17.50 -10.49
CA ALA A 113 -11.95 -16.66 -9.36
C ALA A 113 -10.77 -15.73 -9.73
N VAL A 114 -9.80 -16.22 -10.49
CA VAL A 114 -8.66 -15.42 -10.96
C VAL A 114 -9.10 -14.40 -12.00
N LEU A 115 -10.00 -14.77 -12.91
CA LEU A 115 -10.56 -13.87 -13.92
C LEU A 115 -11.32 -12.71 -13.26
N GLU A 116 -12.23 -13.01 -12.33
CA GLU A 116 -12.98 -11.98 -11.58
C GLU A 116 -12.05 -11.03 -10.82
N PHE A 117 -11.06 -11.57 -10.11
CA PHE A 117 -10.08 -10.76 -9.38
C PHE A 117 -9.29 -9.85 -10.33
N SER A 118 -8.83 -10.40 -11.46
CA SER A 118 -8.02 -9.68 -12.45
C SER A 118 -8.84 -8.60 -13.15
N GLU A 119 -10.10 -8.86 -13.47
CA GLU A 119 -10.99 -7.87 -14.09
C GLU A 119 -11.21 -6.68 -13.16
N GLN A 120 -11.48 -6.92 -11.88
CA GLN A 120 -11.62 -5.87 -10.88
C GLN A 120 -10.30 -5.10 -10.65
N ASP A 121 -9.15 -5.79 -10.59
CA ASP A 121 -7.84 -5.14 -10.46
C ASP A 121 -7.55 -4.27 -11.69
N VAL A 122 -7.80 -4.78 -12.90
CA VAL A 122 -7.66 -4.03 -14.15
C VAL A 122 -8.61 -2.83 -14.19
N GLN A 123 -9.87 -2.95 -13.78
CA GLN A 123 -10.80 -1.81 -13.74
C GLN A 123 -10.33 -0.70 -12.78
N GLU A 124 -9.64 -1.05 -11.69
CA GLU A 124 -9.09 -0.09 -10.72
C GLU A 124 -7.73 0.48 -11.15
N GLN A 125 -6.93 -0.26 -11.92
CA GLN A 125 -5.64 0.17 -12.47
C GLN A 125 -5.80 0.95 -13.78
N ILE A 126 -6.87 0.67 -14.56
CA ILE A 126 -7.34 1.55 -15.64
C ILE A 126 -7.83 2.83 -14.96
N SER A 127 -6.91 3.78 -14.92
CA SER A 127 -7.00 4.98 -14.09
C SER A 127 -8.35 5.68 -14.16
N ILE A 128 -8.71 6.34 -13.04
CA ILE A 128 -9.73 7.38 -12.97
C ILE A 128 -9.57 8.40 -14.12
N ALA A 129 -8.33 8.65 -14.60
CA ALA A 129 -8.03 9.55 -15.71
C ALA A 129 -8.43 8.99 -17.10
N LEU A 130 -8.50 7.67 -17.30
CA LEU A 130 -8.99 7.05 -18.54
C LEU A 130 -10.53 7.01 -18.60
N ARG A 131 -11.21 6.90 -17.45
CA ARG A 131 -12.69 6.95 -17.37
C ARG A 131 -13.28 8.31 -17.77
N ALA A 132 -12.55 9.40 -17.56
CA ALA A 132 -12.99 10.75 -17.96
C ALA A 132 -12.99 10.96 -19.49
N GLY A 133 -12.36 10.07 -20.26
CA GLY A 133 -12.21 10.19 -21.72
C GLY A 133 -13.00 9.18 -22.56
N LEU A 134 -13.79 8.28 -21.95
CA LEU A 134 -14.60 7.33 -22.69
C LEU A 134 -16.03 7.87 -22.88
N PRO A 135 -16.62 7.78 -24.09
CA PRO A 135 -18.03 8.09 -24.27
C PRO A 135 -18.87 7.10 -23.47
N GLY A 136 -19.88 7.63 -22.77
CA GLY A 136 -20.83 6.86 -21.97
C GLY A 136 -21.76 5.99 -22.81
#